data_AF-A0A4Y9N5Z4-F1
#
_entry.id   AF-A0A4Y9N5Z4-F1
#
_cell.length_a   1.000
_cell.length_b   1.000
_cell.length_c   1.000
_cell.angle_alpha   90.00
_cell.angle_beta   90.00
_cell.angle_gamma   90.00
#
_symmetry.space_group_name_H-M   'P 1'
#
loop_
_entity.id
_entity.type
_entity.pdbx_description
1 polymer ?
#
loop_
_entity_poly.entity_id
_entity_poly.type
_entity_poly.pdbx_seq_one_letter_code
_entity_poly.pdbx_strand_id
1 'polypeptide(L)'
;MQLYAQHPVLRARQLAADLGMLAWLVLWVLVARTVHAAVLVLAEPGRAVEDLGNSVAGNMDSAAGVAEDVPVVGDELAAPFDALADASGSVSGAGQAAQDAVGTLATVLAVVLVVLPVGWLLLRWLPWRLEYAREAGAARRLLTGTPDVHVLAARALATAPLPQLAALPAGTGA
;
A
#
# COMPACT_ATOMS: atom_id res chain seq x y z
N MET A 1 16.21 15.34 -20.78
CA MET A 1 15.04 14.60 -21.31
C MET A 1 13.81 15.49 -21.15
N GLN A 2 13.00 15.68 -22.19
CA GLN A 2 11.77 16.46 -22.08
C GLN A 2 10.68 15.57 -21.48
N LEU A 3 10.26 15.88 -20.25
CA LEU A 3 9.28 15.08 -19.50
C LEU A 3 7.84 15.27 -19.99
N TYR A 4 7.56 16.29 -20.82
CA TYR A 4 6.21 16.62 -21.31
C TYR A 4 6.19 16.95 -22.80
N ALA A 5 5.08 16.59 -23.45
CA ALA A 5 4.81 16.92 -24.85
C ALA A 5 4.81 18.45 -25.09
N GLN A 6 5.30 18.87 -26.26
CA GLN A 6 5.24 20.28 -26.70
C GLN A 6 3.85 20.66 -27.24
N HIS A 7 3.06 19.67 -27.66
CA HIS A 7 1.69 19.86 -28.12
C HIS A 7 0.74 20.02 -26.91
N PRO A 8 -0.05 21.10 -26.81
CA PRO A 8 -0.82 21.44 -25.60
C PRO A 8 -1.85 20.37 -25.24
N VAL A 9 -2.49 19.75 -26.22
CA VAL A 9 -3.47 18.66 -26.03
C VAL A 9 -2.82 17.40 -25.42
N LEU A 10 -1.63 17.03 -25.89
CA LEU A 10 -0.91 15.87 -25.35
C LEU A 10 -0.39 16.13 -23.94
N ARG A 11 0.04 17.37 -23.66
CA ARG A 11 0.46 17.78 -22.32
C ARG A 11 -0.69 17.75 -21.32
N ALA A 12 -1.87 18.26 -21.69
CA ALA A 12 -3.06 18.20 -20.84
C ALA A 12 -3.46 16.76 -20.51
N ARG A 13 -3.42 15.86 -21.50
CA ARG A 13 -3.73 14.43 -21.28
C ARG A 13 -2.71 13.74 -20.37
N GLN A 14 -1.43 14.10 -20.47
CA GLN A 14 -0.38 13.61 -19.57
C GLN A 14 -0.61 14.09 -18.14
N LEU A 15 -0.89 15.38 -17.96
CA LEU A 15 -1.18 15.95 -16.64
C LEU A 15 -2.44 15.33 -16.02
N ALA A 16 -3.51 15.14 -16.80
CA ALA A 16 -4.72 14.49 -16.34
C ALA A 16 -4.48 13.02 -15.96
N ALA A 17 -3.63 12.31 -16.70
CA ALA A 17 -3.26 10.94 -16.37
C ALA A 17 -2.40 10.87 -15.09
N ASP A 18 -1.44 11.78 -14.92
CA ASP A 18 -0.61 11.87 -13.71
C ASP A 18 -1.47 12.24 -12.48
N LEU A 19 -2.39 13.21 -12.62
CA LEU A 19 -3.34 13.57 -11.57
C LEU A 19 -4.32 12.43 -11.26
N GLY A 20 -4.80 11.72 -12.28
CA GLY A 20 -5.64 10.54 -12.11
C GLY A 20 -4.92 9.42 -11.35
N MET A 21 -3.64 9.18 -11.67
CA MET A 21 -2.79 8.22 -10.94
C MET A 21 -2.61 8.63 -9.48
N LEU A 22 -2.34 9.92 -9.22
CA LEU A 22 -2.21 10.45 -7.86
C LEU A 22 -3.53 10.34 -7.09
N ALA A 23 -4.65 10.73 -7.70
CA ALA A 23 -5.97 10.61 -7.09
C ALA A 23 -6.32 9.15 -6.78
N TRP A 24 -5.98 8.24 -7.69
CA TRP A 24 -6.15 6.80 -7.49
C TRP A 24 -5.31 6.26 -6.33
N LEU A 25 -4.03 6.64 -6.27
CA LEU A 25 -3.15 6.29 -5.17
C LEU A 25 -3.71 6.80 -3.83
N VAL A 26 -4.09 8.08 -3.77
CA VAL A 26 -4.64 8.70 -2.56
C VAL A 26 -5.92 7.99 -2.13
N LEU A 27 -6.82 7.70 -3.07
CA LEU A 27 -8.04 6.96 -2.80
C LEU A 27 -7.74 5.62 -2.13
N TRP A 28 -6.88 4.80 -2.71
CA TRP A 28 -6.56 3.47 -2.14
C TRP A 28 -5.81 3.53 -0.82
N VAL A 29 -4.96 4.55 -0.62
CA VAL A 29 -4.33 4.78 0.69
C VAL A 29 -5.38 5.15 1.75
N LEU A 30 -6.38 5.96 1.39
CA LEU A 30 -7.47 6.28 2.31
C LEU A 30 -8.30 5.03 2.65
N VAL A 31 -8.66 4.22 1.65
CA VAL A 31 -9.40 2.96 1.89
C VAL A 31 -8.56 1.99 2.73
N ALA A 32 -7.27 1.85 2.46
CA ALA A 32 -6.39 1.00 3.27
C ALA A 32 -6.31 1.46 4.72
N ARG A 33 -6.25 2.78 4.96
CA ARG A 33 -6.24 3.35 6.31
C ARG A 33 -7.55 3.13 7.05
N THR A 34 -8.69 3.31 6.39
CA THR A 34 -10.00 3.08 7.02
C THR A 34 -10.19 1.60 7.36
N VAL A 35 -9.81 0.70 6.46
CA VAL A 35 -9.86 -0.75 6.70
C VAL A 35 -8.90 -1.15 7.82
N HIS A 36 -7.66 -0.66 7.81
CA HIS A 36 -6.69 -0.93 8.86
C HIS A 36 -7.20 -0.53 10.25
N ALA A 37 -7.72 0.70 10.36
CA ALA A 37 -8.30 1.20 11.61
C ALA A 37 -9.51 0.35 12.05
N ALA A 38 -10.40 0.00 11.12
CA ALA A 38 -11.55 -0.85 11.41
C ALA A 38 -11.13 -2.24 11.91
N VAL A 39 -10.08 -2.84 11.34
CA VAL A 39 -9.55 -4.13 11.81
C VAL A 39 -8.90 -4.00 13.18
N LEU A 40 -8.17 -2.91 13.47
CA LEU A 40 -7.55 -2.71 14.79
C LEU A 40 -8.58 -2.58 15.94
N VAL A 41 -9.82 -2.19 15.65
CA VAL A 41 -10.91 -2.23 16.65
C VAL A 41 -11.17 -3.66 17.14
N LEU A 42 -10.96 -4.68 16.30
CA LEU A 42 -11.09 -6.08 16.70
C LEU A 42 -10.02 -6.52 17.72
N ALA A 43 -8.99 -5.70 17.97
CA ALA A 43 -8.00 -5.95 19.01
C ALA A 43 -8.48 -5.51 20.41
N GLU A 44 -9.53 -4.68 20.52
CA GLU A 44 -10.05 -4.21 21.82
C GLU A 44 -10.47 -5.34 22.77
N PRO A 45 -11.18 -6.40 22.33
CA PRO A 45 -11.47 -7.54 23.21
C PRO A 45 -10.21 -8.23 23.72
N GLY A 46 -9.17 -8.35 22.89
CA GLY A 46 -7.89 -8.92 23.28
C GLY A 46 -7.19 -8.09 24.36
N ARG A 47 -7.27 -6.75 24.27
CA ARG A 47 -6.78 -5.83 25.32
C ARG A 47 -7.52 -6.00 26.63
N ALA A 48 -8.85 -6.05 26.56
CA ALA A 48 -9.66 -6.24 27.77
C ALA A 48 -9.34 -7.57 28.48
N VAL A 49 -9.07 -8.63 27.71
CA VAL A 49 -8.65 -9.93 28.25
C VAL A 49 -7.23 -9.88 28.82
N GLU A 50 -6.30 -9.22 28.16
CA GLU A 50 -4.93 -8.97 28.67
C GLU A 50 -4.96 -8.22 30.00
N ASP A 51 -5.66 -7.09 30.05
CA ASP A 51 -5.79 -6.24 31.23
C ASP A 51 -6.44 -7.00 32.39
N LEU A 52 -7.49 -7.78 32.10
CA LEU A 52 -8.15 -8.62 33.10
C LEU A 52 -7.19 -9.69 33.65
N GLY A 53 -6.49 -10.42 32.78
CA GLY A 53 -5.54 -11.46 33.18
C GLY A 53 -4.41 -10.88 34.03
N ASN A 54 -3.85 -9.74 33.65
CA ASN A 54 -2.80 -9.06 34.40
C ASN A 54 -3.29 -8.54 35.76
N SER A 55 -4.50 -7.99 35.83
CA SER A 55 -5.09 -7.53 37.09
C SER A 55 -5.37 -8.69 38.04
N VAL A 56 -5.89 -9.82 37.53
CA VAL A 56 -6.14 -11.00 38.36
C VAL A 56 -4.82 -11.61 38.82
N ALA A 57 -3.84 -11.77 37.93
CA ALA A 57 -2.51 -12.27 38.28
C ALA A 57 -1.88 -11.44 39.40
N GLY A 58 -1.85 -10.11 39.27
CA GLY A 58 -1.27 -9.24 40.31
C GLY A 58 -2.00 -9.30 41.65
N ASN A 59 -3.34 -9.44 41.64
CA ASN A 59 -4.11 -9.62 42.88
C ASN A 59 -3.85 -10.97 43.54
N MET A 60 -3.70 -12.03 42.74
CA MET A 60 -3.42 -13.38 43.25
C MET A 60 -1.97 -13.48 43.77
N ASP A 61 -0.98 -12.93 43.07
CA ASP A 61 0.40 -12.81 43.56
C ASP A 61 0.47 -12.07 44.90
N SER A 62 -0.29 -10.98 45.03
CA SER A 62 -0.36 -10.22 46.28
C SER A 62 -0.99 -11.04 47.41
N ALA A 63 -2.02 -11.84 47.10
CA ALA A 63 -2.66 -12.73 48.07
C ALA A 63 -1.76 -13.91 48.46
N ALA A 64 -1.00 -14.46 47.51
CA ALA A 64 0.00 -15.49 47.75
C ALA A 64 1.08 -15.00 48.72
N GLY A 65 1.62 -13.80 48.50
CA GLY A 65 2.62 -13.20 49.39
C GLY A 65 2.10 -13.00 50.83
N VAL A 66 0.84 -12.61 51.01
CA VAL A 66 0.23 -12.50 52.35
C VAL A 66 0.00 -13.87 52.98
N ALA A 67 -0.34 -14.89 52.18
CA ALA A 67 -0.55 -16.24 52.65
C ALA A 67 0.77 -16.91 53.07
N GLU A 68 1.86 -16.65 52.35
CA GLU A 68 3.21 -17.16 52.62
C GLU A 68 3.75 -16.70 53.99
N ASP A 69 3.33 -15.52 54.46
CA ASP A 69 3.71 -14.98 55.78
C ASP A 69 3.13 -15.77 56.98
N VAL A 70 2.24 -16.75 56.76
CA VAL A 70 1.66 -17.57 57.83
C VAL A 70 2.66 -18.64 58.29
N PRO A 71 3.10 -18.66 59.56
CA PRO A 71 4.05 -19.66 60.02
C PRO A 71 3.47 -21.08 59.98
N VAL A 72 4.33 -22.05 59.64
CA VAL A 72 4.04 -23.50 59.54
C VAL A 72 3.23 -23.92 58.31
N VAL A 73 2.31 -23.10 57.80
CA VAL A 73 1.38 -23.47 56.70
C VAL A 73 1.32 -22.47 55.54
N GLY A 74 2.21 -21.47 55.51
CA GLY A 74 2.17 -20.39 54.52
C GLY A 74 2.29 -20.86 53.07
N ASP A 75 3.22 -21.77 52.79
CA ASP A 75 3.42 -22.35 51.46
C ASP A 75 2.15 -23.07 50.94
N GLU A 76 1.49 -23.88 51.79
CA GLU A 76 0.24 -24.54 51.40
C GLU A 76 -0.92 -23.56 51.18
N LEU A 77 -0.93 -22.42 51.88
CA LEU A 77 -1.93 -21.38 51.71
C LEU A 77 -1.68 -20.50 50.48
N ALA A 78 -0.41 -20.30 50.10
CA ALA A 78 0.01 -19.51 48.93
C ALA A 78 -0.18 -20.27 47.62
N ALA A 79 0.08 -21.59 47.60
CA ALA A 79 0.02 -22.45 46.41
C ALA A 79 -1.22 -22.28 45.51
N PRO A 80 -2.48 -22.22 46.02
CA PRO A 80 -3.64 -22.01 45.17
C PRO A 80 -3.68 -20.62 44.52
N PHE A 81 -3.14 -19.59 45.18
CA PHE A 81 -3.06 -18.24 44.63
C PHE A 81 -1.99 -18.15 43.55
N ASP A 82 -0.81 -18.74 43.76
CA ASP A 82 0.24 -18.83 42.73
C ASP A 82 -0.27 -19.55 41.48
N ALA A 83 -0.95 -20.68 41.65
CA ALA A 83 -1.54 -21.42 40.53
C ALA A 83 -2.59 -20.59 39.75
N LEU A 84 -3.37 -19.76 40.45
CA LEU A 84 -4.32 -18.84 39.81
C LEU A 84 -3.62 -17.68 39.12
N ALA A 85 -2.52 -17.17 39.67
CA ALA A 85 -1.72 -16.13 39.05
C ALA A 85 -1.09 -16.62 37.74
N ASP A 86 -0.48 -17.80 37.75
CA ASP A 86 0.08 -18.47 36.58
C ASP A 86 -0.99 -18.72 35.50
N ALA A 87 -2.16 -19.25 35.90
CA ALA A 87 -3.27 -19.47 34.99
C ALA A 87 -3.76 -18.15 34.37
N SER A 88 -3.82 -17.07 35.16
CA SER A 88 -4.22 -15.74 34.68
C SER A 88 -3.19 -15.13 33.73
N GLY A 89 -1.90 -15.38 33.96
CA GLY A 89 -0.82 -15.01 33.04
C GLY A 89 -0.93 -15.70 31.67
N SER A 90 -1.40 -16.95 31.64
CA SER A 90 -1.69 -17.63 30.37
C SER A 90 -2.86 -16.98 29.60
N VAL A 91 -3.87 -16.48 30.32
CA VAL A 91 -5.00 -15.75 29.74
C VAL A 91 -4.57 -14.40 29.19
N SER A 92 -3.74 -13.65 29.93
CA SER A 92 -3.26 -12.36 29.43
C SER A 92 -2.37 -12.54 28.20
N GLY A 93 -1.49 -13.55 28.20
CA GLY A 93 -0.70 -13.92 27.04
C GLY A 93 -1.54 -14.29 25.82
N ALA A 94 -2.68 -14.98 26.00
CA ALA A 94 -3.62 -15.25 24.92
C ALA A 94 -4.29 -13.97 24.39
N GLY A 95 -4.64 -13.03 25.29
CA GLY A 95 -5.16 -11.72 24.93
C GLY A 95 -4.17 -10.92 24.07
N GLN A 96 -2.89 -10.92 24.45
CA GLN A 96 -1.83 -10.25 23.71
C GLN A 96 -1.58 -10.91 22.34
N ALA A 97 -1.51 -12.25 22.28
CA ALA A 97 -1.34 -12.97 21.01
C ALA A 97 -2.48 -12.70 20.02
N ALA A 98 -3.72 -12.56 20.51
CA ALA A 98 -4.86 -12.19 19.68
C ALA A 98 -4.72 -10.76 19.11
N GLN A 99 -4.26 -9.80 19.91
CA GLN A 99 -4.00 -8.43 19.44
C GLN A 99 -2.92 -8.40 18.37
N ASP A 100 -1.83 -9.14 18.56
CA ASP A 100 -0.73 -9.21 17.60
C ASP A 100 -1.18 -9.83 16.27
N ALA A 101 -2.01 -10.87 16.33
CA ALA A 101 -2.61 -11.47 15.14
C ALA A 101 -3.51 -10.49 14.39
N VAL A 102 -4.36 -9.75 15.10
CA VAL A 102 -5.21 -8.70 14.52
C VAL A 102 -4.37 -7.57 13.92
N GLY A 103 -3.33 -7.12 14.61
CA GLY A 103 -2.41 -6.09 14.11
C GLY A 103 -1.66 -6.52 12.84
N THR A 104 -1.21 -7.77 12.81
CA THR A 104 -0.58 -8.38 11.62
C THR A 104 -1.57 -8.44 10.46
N LEU A 105 -2.79 -8.93 10.70
CA LEU A 105 -3.85 -9.01 9.71
C LEU A 105 -4.20 -7.63 9.15
N ALA A 106 -4.39 -6.64 10.02
CA ALA A 106 -4.68 -5.26 9.64
C ALA A 106 -3.59 -4.69 8.72
N THR A 107 -2.33 -5.00 9.01
CA THR A 107 -1.18 -4.53 8.24
C THR A 107 -1.12 -5.21 6.87
N VAL A 108 -1.21 -6.54 6.83
CA VAL A 108 -1.20 -7.31 5.57
C VAL A 108 -2.33 -6.87 4.66
N LEU A 109 -3.55 -6.74 5.20
CA LEU A 109 -4.70 -6.32 4.43
C LEU A 109 -4.53 -4.93 3.85
N ALA A 110 -4.05 -3.97 4.65
CA ALA A 110 -3.77 -2.60 4.19
C ALA A 110 -2.74 -2.56 3.06
N VAL A 111 -1.65 -3.34 3.17
CA VAL A 111 -0.63 -3.44 2.13
C VAL A 111 -1.21 -4.01 0.84
N VAL A 112 -1.93 -5.13 0.92
CA VAL A 112 -2.56 -5.76 -0.25
C VAL A 112 -3.54 -4.81 -0.93
N LEU A 113 -4.33 -4.08 -0.14
CA LEU A 113 -5.33 -3.14 -0.63
C LEU A 113 -4.73 -1.95 -1.40
N VAL A 114 -3.49 -1.56 -1.10
CA VAL A 114 -2.77 -0.54 -1.87
C VAL A 114 -2.03 -1.17 -3.05
N VAL A 115 -1.28 -2.24 -2.81
CA VAL A 115 -0.35 -2.81 -3.79
C VAL A 115 -1.07 -3.39 -4.99
N LEU A 116 -2.19 -4.11 -4.81
CA LEU A 116 -2.92 -4.71 -5.93
C LEU A 116 -3.45 -3.65 -6.93
N PRO A 117 -4.28 -2.68 -6.52
CA PRO A 117 -4.85 -1.72 -7.47
C PRO A 117 -3.81 -0.73 -8.01
N VAL A 118 -2.85 -0.30 -7.20
CA VAL A 118 -1.78 0.62 -7.65
C VAL A 118 -0.80 -0.11 -8.56
N GLY A 119 -0.38 -1.31 -8.18
CA GLY A 119 0.51 -2.15 -8.98
C GLY A 119 -0.11 -2.52 -10.32
N TRP A 120 -1.39 -2.91 -10.33
CA TRP A 120 -2.12 -3.16 -11.57
C TRP A 120 -2.18 -1.94 -12.48
N LEU A 121 -2.51 -0.77 -11.93
CA LEU A 121 -2.57 0.47 -12.71
C LEU A 121 -1.19 0.86 -13.25
N LEU A 122 -0.14 0.73 -12.43
CA LEU A 122 1.25 0.96 -12.84
C LEU A 122 1.67 0.00 -13.95
N LEU A 123 1.38 -1.30 -13.83
CA LEU A 123 1.71 -2.29 -14.86
C LEU A 123 1.00 -1.99 -16.19
N ARG A 124 -0.22 -1.47 -16.15
CA ARG A 124 -0.98 -1.05 -17.34
C ARG A 124 -0.46 0.25 -17.94
N TRP A 125 -0.07 1.21 -17.10
CA TRP A 125 0.24 2.58 -17.51
C TRP A 125 1.71 2.83 -17.85
N LEU A 126 2.62 2.21 -17.11
CA LEU A 126 4.07 2.35 -17.26
C LEU A 126 4.59 1.96 -18.66
N PRO A 127 4.18 0.84 -19.30
CA PRO A 127 4.67 0.51 -20.64
C PRO A 127 4.24 1.56 -21.68
N TRP A 128 2.99 2.00 -21.63
CA TRP A 128 2.49 3.04 -22.53
C TRP A 128 3.27 4.36 -22.40
N ARG A 129 3.62 4.75 -21.17
CA ARG A 129 4.42 5.96 -20.91
C ARG A 129 5.88 5.81 -21.32
N LEU A 130 6.46 4.62 -21.11
CA LEU A 130 7.85 4.33 -21.49
C LEU A 130 8.01 4.31 -23.01
N GLU A 131 7.06 3.74 -23.73
CA GLU A 131 7.03 3.78 -25.20
C GLU A 131 6.99 5.23 -25.70
N TYR A 132 6.06 6.03 -25.18
CA TYR A 132 5.96 7.45 -25.53
C TYR A 132 7.26 8.21 -25.25
N ALA A 133 7.87 8.01 -24.07
CA ALA A 133 9.12 8.68 -23.71
C ALA A 133 10.30 8.26 -24.60
N ARG A 134 10.35 6.98 -25.00
CA ARG A 134 11.37 6.44 -25.91
C ARG A 134 11.21 7.02 -27.31
N GLU A 135 9.99 7.03 -27.85
CA GLU A 135 9.71 7.59 -29.17
C GLU A 135 9.98 9.09 -29.23
N ALA A 136 9.50 9.84 -28.23
CA ALA A 136 9.77 11.28 -28.12
C ALA A 136 11.28 11.58 -28.01
N GLY A 137 12.02 10.76 -27.25
CA GLY A 137 13.46 10.86 -27.12
C GLY A 137 14.24 10.51 -28.40
N ALA A 138 13.74 9.56 -29.20
CA ALA A 138 14.33 9.22 -30.50
C ALA A 138 14.08 10.32 -31.54
N ALA A 139 12.85 10.83 -31.62
CA ALA A 139 12.51 11.94 -32.50
C ALA A 139 13.32 13.20 -32.18
N ARG A 140 13.51 13.52 -30.89
CA ARG A 140 14.34 14.66 -30.47
C ARG A 140 15.79 14.51 -30.90
N ARG A 141 16.37 13.31 -30.79
CA ARG A 141 17.77 13.04 -31.19
C ARG A 141 17.98 13.24 -32.68
N LEU A 142 17.02 12.81 -33.51
CA LEU A 142 17.03 13.04 -34.96
C LEU A 142 16.95 14.53 -35.31
N LEU A 143 16.19 15.32 -34.54
CA LEU A 143 16.02 16.76 -34.76
C LEU A 143 17.22 17.60 -34.27
N THR A 144 18.00 17.12 -33.30
CA THR A 144 19.18 17.83 -32.78
C THR A 144 20.48 17.51 -33.55
N GLY A 145 20.50 16.44 -34.36
CA GLY A 145 21.62 16.09 -35.24
C GLY A 145 21.53 16.76 -36.61
N THR A 146 22.15 16.19 -37.66
CA THR A 146 21.84 16.56 -39.06
C THR A 146 20.35 16.27 -39.31
N PRO A 147 19.50 17.28 -39.53
CA PRO A 147 18.06 17.08 -39.56
C PRO A 147 17.65 16.29 -40.81
N ASP A 148 17.52 14.97 -40.67
CA ASP A 148 17.00 14.13 -41.74
C ASP A 148 15.46 14.13 -41.69
N VAL A 149 14.91 15.28 -42.09
CA VAL A 149 13.46 15.49 -42.19
C VAL A 149 12.80 14.48 -43.12
N HIS A 150 13.54 13.94 -44.10
CA HIS A 150 13.05 12.95 -45.03
C HIS A 150 12.80 11.60 -44.36
N VAL A 151 13.61 11.20 -43.38
CA VAL A 151 13.36 9.98 -42.58
C VAL A 151 12.10 10.13 -41.72
N LEU A 152 11.85 11.31 -41.15
CA LEU A 152 10.63 11.60 -40.41
C LEU A 152 9.40 11.62 -41.34
N ALA A 153 9.53 12.21 -42.53
CA ALA A 153 8.47 12.22 -43.55
C ALA A 153 8.14 10.81 -44.04
N ALA A 154 9.15 9.98 -44.32
CA ALA A 154 8.97 8.59 -44.73
C ALA A 154 8.28 7.76 -43.63
N ARG A 155 8.67 7.92 -42.36
CA ARG A 155 7.99 7.26 -41.23
C ARG A 155 6.53 7.74 -41.08
N ALA A 156 6.29 9.05 -41.24
CA ALA A 156 4.93 9.60 -41.18
C ALA A 156 4.05 9.00 -42.28
N LEU A 157 4.54 8.94 -43.52
CA LEU A 157 3.83 8.29 -44.63
C LEU A 157 3.57 6.80 -44.37
N ALA A 158 4.53 6.08 -43.78
CA ALA A 158 4.42 4.63 -43.53
C ALA A 158 3.49 4.26 -42.36
N THR A 159 3.28 5.17 -41.39
CA THR A 159 2.54 4.87 -40.15
C THR A 159 1.25 5.67 -39.97
N ALA A 160 1.01 6.69 -40.80
CA ALA A 160 -0.19 7.49 -40.73
C ALA A 160 -1.43 6.69 -41.18
N PRO A 161 -2.57 6.81 -40.46
CA PRO A 161 -3.82 6.20 -40.87
C PRO A 161 -4.36 6.87 -42.15
N LEU A 162 -4.93 6.07 -43.06
CA LEU A 162 -5.43 6.50 -44.38
C LEU A 162 -6.33 7.75 -44.38
N PRO A 163 -7.24 7.96 -43.39
CA PRO A 163 -8.05 9.17 -43.34
C PRO A 163 -7.24 10.47 -43.16
N GLN A 164 -6.09 10.40 -42.47
CA GLN A 164 -5.21 11.56 -42.28
C GLN A 164 -4.41 11.86 -43.54
N LEU A 165 -3.98 10.82 -44.27
CA LEU A 165 -3.29 10.98 -45.55
C LEU A 165 -4.24 11.56 -46.63
N ALA A 166 -5.50 11.15 -46.63
CA ALA A 166 -6.52 11.68 -47.53
C ALA A 166 -6.88 13.15 -47.28
N ALA A 167 -6.62 13.66 -46.08
CA ALA A 167 -6.84 15.07 -45.72
C ALA A 167 -5.68 16.00 -46.13
N LEU A 168 -4.58 15.46 -46.66
CA LEU A 168 -3.43 16.25 -47.09
C LEU A 168 -3.73 16.99 -48.41
N PRO A 169 -3.18 18.21 -48.60
CA PRO A 169 -3.31 18.94 -49.86
C PRO A 169 -2.81 18.11 -51.06
N ALA A 170 -3.46 18.28 -52.21
CA ALA A 170 -3.00 17.68 -53.45
C ALA A 170 -1.54 18.13 -53.76
N GLY A 171 -0.68 17.19 -54.13
CA GLY A 171 0.74 17.44 -54.39
C GLY A 171 1.69 17.21 -53.21
N THR A 172 1.21 16.79 -52.04
CA THR A 172 2.07 16.55 -50.85
C THR A 172 3.11 15.42 -51.05
N GLY A 173 2.93 14.56 -52.06
CA GLY A 173 3.86 13.47 -52.40
C GLY A 173 4.57 13.62 -53.75
N ALA A 174 4.44 14.78 -54.41
CA ALA A 174 5.09 15.11 -55.68
C ALA A 174 6.35 15.96 -55.43
#